data_AF-A0A9Q3KK80-F1
#
_entry.id   AF-A0A9Q3KK80-F1
#
_cell.length_a   1.000
_cell.length_b   1.000
_cell.length_c   1.000
_cell.angle_alpha   90.00
_cell.angle_beta   90.00
_cell.angle_gamma   90.00
#
_symmetry.space_group_name_H-M   'P 1'
#
loop_
_entity.id
_entity.type
_entity.pdbx_description
1 polymer ?
#
loop_
_entity_poly.entity_id
_entity_poly.type
_entity_poly.pdbx_seq_one_letter_code
_entity_poly.pdbx_strand_id
1 'polypeptide(L)'
;MEIDRRKNFRFSEWAPGSGTLDSGNTDSGGTEIPLLGISSSELHNEFFSAVLKPYAKHKQCGTLPQLLQQKYRSPDLESQLKEPWLRAYKDNKCVLVDGLLYHREKHTSAIRVVDKDHISLILQEFHDCPYMGHMCEDRTKEGVASTAWWPKWEQELSEYINTCERCQKANSKHGKKYGLLQHVEEPKHPWETINMDRVKGLVPGAKENYNACLIIVDRFSKSMRCLPCHKED
;
A
#
# COMPACT_ATOMS: atom_id res chain seq x y z
N MET A 1 14.68 -22.62 14.97
CA MET A 1 13.71 -22.80 13.87
C MET A 1 12.93 -21.51 13.77
N GLU A 2 13.51 -20.57 13.04
CA GLU A 2 13.09 -19.18 12.94
C GLU A 2 12.24 -19.08 11.68
N ILE A 3 10.96 -18.78 11.86
CA ILE A 3 9.98 -18.73 10.78
C ILE A 3 10.05 -17.34 10.18
N ASP A 4 10.84 -17.21 9.11
CA ASP A 4 10.88 -16.03 8.26
C ASP A 4 9.52 -15.85 7.56
N ARG A 5 8.82 -14.78 7.92
CA ARG A 5 7.55 -14.35 7.33
C ARG A 5 7.83 -13.32 6.25
N ARG A 6 8.09 -13.78 5.03
CA ARG A 6 7.95 -12.95 3.81
C ARG A 6 7.09 -13.69 2.80
N LYS A 7 5.78 -13.41 2.82
CA LYS A 7 4.90 -13.74 1.71
C LYS A 7 5.08 -12.68 0.63
N ASN A 8 5.77 -13.06 -0.43
CA ASN A 8 5.77 -12.36 -1.71
C ASN A 8 4.33 -12.27 -2.25
N PHE A 9 3.81 -11.06 -2.41
CA PHE A 9 2.72 -10.79 -3.33
C PHE A 9 3.31 -10.07 -4.56
N ARG A 10 3.23 -10.74 -5.71
CA ARG A 10 3.64 -10.21 -7.01
C ARG A 10 2.68 -9.09 -7.41
N PHE A 11 3.19 -7.86 -7.46
CA PHE A 11 2.70 -6.85 -8.40
C PHE A 11 3.62 -6.87 -9.63
N SER A 12 3.00 -6.70 -10.78
CA SER A 12 3.52 -6.89 -12.13
C SER A 12 4.94 -6.37 -12.36
N GLU A 13 5.72 -7.24 -12.99
CA GLU A 13 7.08 -7.09 -13.48
C GLU A 13 7.23 -5.84 -14.36
N TRP A 14 7.97 -4.84 -13.86
CA TRP A 14 8.81 -4.02 -14.74
C TRP A 14 10.01 -3.45 -14.00
N ALA A 15 11.00 -4.30 -13.81
CA ALA A 15 12.36 -3.90 -13.50
C ALA A 15 13.31 -5.03 -13.94
N PRO A 16 14.31 -4.78 -14.80
CA PRO A 16 15.56 -5.51 -14.74
C PRO A 16 16.48 -4.79 -13.76
N GLY A 17 17.05 -5.57 -12.84
CA GLY A 17 17.86 -5.13 -11.71
C GLY A 17 19.26 -4.62 -12.03
N SER A 18 19.92 -4.26 -10.95
CA SER A 18 21.22 -3.62 -10.77
C SER A 18 22.44 -4.50 -11.12
N GLY A 19 23.35 -3.95 -11.95
CA GLY A 19 24.81 -3.91 -11.70
C GLY A 19 25.70 -5.08 -12.11
N THR A 20 26.39 -4.93 -13.25
CA THR A 20 27.86 -4.91 -13.35
C THR A 20 28.26 -4.03 -14.54
N LEU A 21 28.95 -2.92 -14.27
CA LEU A 21 29.62 -2.09 -15.27
C LEU A 21 30.88 -2.81 -15.73
N ASP A 22 30.92 -3.19 -17.01
CA ASP A 22 32.16 -3.14 -17.78
C ASP A 22 31.75 -2.60 -19.16
N SER A 23 31.69 -1.27 -19.23
CA SER A 23 32.72 -0.39 -19.79
C SER A 23 32.57 -0.33 -21.32
N GLY A 24 32.75 0.86 -21.88
CA GLY A 24 34.01 0.94 -22.59
C GLY A 24 33.98 0.08 -23.86
N ASN A 25 33.43 0.55 -24.97
CA ASN A 25 33.15 1.95 -25.21
C ASN A 25 32.33 2.11 -26.51
N THR A 26 31.06 1.73 -26.50
CA THR A 26 30.22 1.82 -27.70
C THR A 26 28.83 2.36 -27.39
N ASP A 27 28.44 3.29 -28.27
CA ASP A 27 27.14 3.92 -28.49
C ASP A 27 26.56 4.82 -27.41
N SER A 28 26.75 6.11 -27.67
CA SER A 28 26.00 7.25 -27.15
C SER A 28 24.50 7.14 -27.51
N GLY A 29 23.78 6.27 -26.81
CA GLY A 29 22.31 6.25 -26.78
C GLY A 29 21.81 7.26 -25.77
N GLY A 30 21.08 8.28 -26.25
CA GLY A 30 20.41 9.26 -25.39
C GLY A 30 19.45 8.54 -24.45
N THR A 31 19.62 8.75 -23.15
CA THR A 31 18.67 8.29 -22.14
C THR A 31 17.33 8.97 -22.40
N GLU A 32 16.38 8.26 -23.00
CA GLU A 32 14.99 8.73 -23.11
C GLU A 32 14.42 8.81 -21.69
N ILE A 33 14.43 10.03 -21.14
CA ILE A 33 13.67 10.36 -19.93
C ILE A 33 12.20 10.21 -20.33
N PRO A 34 11.42 9.31 -19.69
CA PRO A 34 10.00 9.23 -19.99
C PRO A 34 9.39 10.58 -19.65
N LEU A 35 8.79 11.23 -20.65
CA LEU A 35 8.06 12.48 -20.48
C LEU A 35 6.84 12.21 -19.60
N LEU A 36 7.05 12.25 -18.29
CA LEU A 36 5.99 12.47 -17.31
C LEU A 36 5.47 13.88 -17.59
N GLY A 37 4.17 13.97 -17.92
CA GLY A 37 3.55 15.19 -18.44
C GLY A 37 4.03 16.45 -17.71
N ILE A 38 4.76 17.29 -18.44
CA ILE A 38 5.29 18.54 -17.90
C ILE A 38 4.10 19.48 -17.70
N SER A 39 3.66 19.65 -16.46
CA SER A 39 2.70 20.71 -16.12
C SER A 39 3.36 22.05 -16.38
N SER A 40 2.83 22.84 -17.32
CA SER A 40 3.40 24.14 -17.68
C SER A 40 3.42 25.14 -16.53
N SER A 41 2.70 24.84 -15.45
CA SER A 41 2.66 25.57 -14.17
C SER A 41 3.99 25.50 -13.40
N GLU A 42 4.81 24.47 -13.61
CA GLU A 42 6.10 24.26 -12.95
C GLU A 42 7.27 24.91 -13.70
N LEU A 43 7.01 25.43 -14.90
CA LEU A 43 8.03 26.06 -15.73
C LEU A 43 8.30 27.47 -15.20
N HIS A 44 9.50 27.68 -14.66
CA HIS A 44 9.91 29.00 -14.19
C HIS A 44 9.92 30.01 -15.35
N ASN A 45 9.71 31.30 -15.06
CA ASN A 45 9.74 32.35 -16.10
C ASN A 45 11.06 32.34 -16.90
N GLU A 46 12.15 31.88 -16.28
CA GLU A 46 13.44 31.68 -16.93
C GLU A 46 13.40 30.62 -18.03
N PHE A 47 12.69 29.50 -17.83
CA PHE A 47 12.47 28.49 -18.88
C PHE A 47 11.73 29.09 -20.06
N PHE A 48 10.62 29.79 -19.82
CA PHE A 48 9.89 30.46 -20.89
C PHE A 48 10.73 31.51 -21.59
N SER A 49 11.59 32.24 -20.86
CA SER A 49 12.53 33.20 -21.44
C SER A 49 13.62 32.52 -22.29
N ALA A 50 14.10 31.34 -21.85
CA ALA A 50 15.08 30.54 -22.55
C ALA A 50 14.50 29.90 -23.81
N VAL A 51 13.21 29.55 -23.80
CA VAL A 51 12.47 29.09 -24.98
C VAL A 51 12.09 30.27 -25.88
N LEU A 52 11.73 31.44 -25.36
CA LEU A 52 11.36 32.59 -26.20
C LEU A 52 12.56 33.19 -26.96
N LYS A 53 13.77 33.18 -26.37
CA LYS A 53 14.98 33.76 -26.97
C LYS A 53 15.35 33.14 -28.35
N PRO A 54 15.42 31.80 -28.51
CA PRO A 54 15.66 31.16 -29.81
C PRO A 54 14.52 31.37 -30.81
N TYR A 55 13.26 31.34 -30.32
CA TYR A 55 12.07 31.35 -31.17
C TYR A 55 11.59 32.76 -31.54
N ALA A 56 12.20 33.82 -31.00
CA ALA A 56 11.91 35.22 -31.33
C ALA A 56 12.06 35.55 -32.83
N LYS A 57 12.85 34.76 -33.58
CA LYS A 57 13.03 34.91 -35.04
C LYS A 57 11.80 34.48 -35.85
N HIS A 58 10.96 33.57 -35.33
CA HIS A 58 9.76 33.08 -36.01
C HIS A 58 8.49 33.57 -35.32
N LYS A 59 7.76 34.47 -36.00
CA LYS A 59 6.55 35.12 -35.46
C LYS A 59 5.46 34.16 -34.97
N GLN A 60 5.38 32.94 -35.51
CA GLN A 60 4.34 31.96 -35.16
C GLN A 60 4.70 31.09 -33.93
N CYS A 61 5.99 30.87 -33.66
CA CYS A 61 6.41 30.02 -32.52
C CYS A 61 6.41 30.76 -31.18
N GLY A 62 6.51 32.10 -31.18
CA GLY A 62 6.40 32.89 -29.94
C GLY A 62 5.02 32.82 -29.30
N THR A 63 3.97 32.58 -30.10
CA THR A 63 2.58 32.51 -29.66
C THR A 63 2.29 31.31 -28.75
N LEU A 64 2.99 30.19 -28.94
CA LEU A 64 2.76 28.95 -28.19
C LEU A 64 3.14 29.09 -26.69
N PRO A 65 4.35 29.58 -26.32
CA PRO A 65 4.67 29.88 -24.92
C PRO A 65 3.73 30.90 -24.26
N GLN A 66 3.26 31.91 -25.02
CA GLN A 66 2.34 32.92 -24.50
C GLN A 66 0.93 32.37 -24.25
N LEU A 67 0.44 31.50 -25.14
CA LEU A 67 -0.80 30.76 -24.94
C LEU A 67 -0.72 29.80 -23.74
N LEU A 68 0.42 29.14 -23.55
CA LEU A 68 0.67 28.28 -22.38
C LEU A 68 0.74 29.09 -21.08
N GLN A 69 1.30 30.30 -21.09
CA GLN A 69 1.24 31.20 -19.93
C GLN A 69 -0.18 31.70 -19.62
N GLN A 70 -1.00 31.99 -20.65
CA GLN A 70 -2.37 32.49 -20.47
C GLN A 70 -3.38 31.42 -20.03
N LYS A 71 -3.30 30.18 -20.54
CA LYS A 71 -4.28 29.13 -20.22
C LYS A 71 -4.18 28.57 -18.80
N TYR A 72 -3.01 28.66 -18.16
CA TYR A 72 -2.75 28.01 -16.87
C TYR A 72 -2.69 28.97 -15.67
N ARG A 73 -2.70 30.28 -15.89
CA ARG A 73 -2.82 31.26 -14.81
C ARG A 73 -4.27 31.72 -14.74
N SER A 74 -5.05 31.10 -13.86
CA SER A 74 -6.44 31.50 -13.56
C SER A 74 -6.46 32.35 -12.27
N PRO A 75 -6.26 33.67 -12.36
CA PRO A 75 -6.39 34.56 -11.20
C PRO A 75 -7.79 34.51 -10.55
N ASP A 76 -8.81 34.10 -11.32
CA ASP A 76 -10.18 33.90 -10.83
C ASP A 76 -10.36 32.64 -9.96
N LEU A 77 -9.45 31.66 -10.01
CA LEU A 77 -9.53 30.47 -9.17
C LEU A 77 -8.72 30.61 -7.87
N GLU A 78 -7.64 31.38 -7.88
CA GLU A 78 -6.91 31.73 -6.65
C GLU A 78 -7.76 32.54 -5.67
N SER A 79 -8.65 33.39 -6.18
CA SER A 79 -9.61 34.16 -5.38
C SER A 79 -10.75 33.31 -4.80
N GLN A 80 -10.97 32.09 -5.31
CA GLN A 80 -11.96 31.14 -4.80
C GLN A 80 -11.40 30.23 -3.69
N LEU A 81 -10.08 30.15 -3.54
CA LEU A 81 -9.44 29.36 -2.49
C LEU A 81 -9.64 30.02 -1.13
N LYS A 82 -10.40 29.35 -0.27
CA LYS A 82 -10.57 29.72 1.14
C LYS A 82 -9.34 29.31 1.97
N GLU A 83 -9.07 30.01 3.05
CA GLU A 83 -8.13 29.53 4.08
C GLU A 83 -8.65 28.21 4.67
N PRO A 84 -7.78 27.19 4.92
CA PRO A 84 -6.32 27.21 4.96
C PRO A 84 -5.61 26.89 3.62
N TRP A 85 -6.37 26.63 2.56
CA TRP A 85 -5.84 26.12 1.29
C TRP A 85 -5.07 27.17 0.50
N LEU A 86 -5.45 28.43 0.62
CA LEU A 86 -4.74 29.56 0.02
C LEU A 86 -3.29 29.66 0.53
N ARG A 87 -3.06 29.47 1.83
CA ARG A 87 -1.71 29.45 2.41
C ARG A 87 -0.90 28.24 1.93
N ALA A 88 -1.51 27.05 1.91
CA ALA A 88 -0.84 25.83 1.44
C ALA A 88 -0.44 25.91 -0.05
N TYR A 89 -1.29 26.55 -0.87
CA TYR A 89 -1.00 26.84 -2.27
C TYR A 89 0.17 27.83 -2.41
N LYS A 90 0.19 28.93 -1.66
CA LYS A 90 1.30 29.90 -1.65
C LYS A 90 2.63 29.27 -1.19
N ASP A 91 2.58 28.31 -0.27
CA ASP A 91 3.74 27.55 0.21
C ASP A 91 4.22 26.48 -0.81
N ASN A 92 3.64 26.39 -2.01
CA ASN A 92 3.89 25.34 -3.02
C ASN A 92 3.64 23.90 -2.52
N LYS A 93 2.80 23.72 -1.51
CA LYS A 93 2.41 22.39 -1.00
C LYS A 93 1.23 21.79 -1.77
N CYS A 94 0.50 22.61 -2.51
CA CYS A 94 -0.66 22.21 -3.28
C CYS A 94 -0.62 22.80 -4.69
N VAL A 95 -1.16 22.06 -5.66
CA VAL A 95 -1.24 22.45 -7.07
C VAL A 95 -2.71 22.45 -7.48
N LEU A 96 -3.14 23.48 -8.20
CA LEU A 96 -4.49 23.54 -8.75
C LEU A 96 -4.49 23.05 -10.20
N VAL A 97 -5.27 22.01 -10.50
CA VAL A 97 -5.42 21.44 -11.84
C VAL A 97 -6.91 21.22 -12.10
N ASP A 98 -7.43 21.75 -13.22
CA ASP A 98 -8.84 21.60 -13.62
C ASP A 98 -9.87 22.02 -12.55
N GLY A 99 -9.53 23.03 -11.74
CA GLY A 99 -10.37 23.51 -10.64
C GLY A 99 -10.37 22.62 -9.39
N LEU A 100 -9.57 21.55 -9.39
CA LEU A 100 -9.34 20.68 -8.23
C LEU A 100 -7.96 20.97 -7.63
N LEU A 101 -7.90 20.98 -6.30
CA LEU A 101 -6.64 21.16 -5.58
C LEU A 101 -6.01 19.80 -5.34
N TYR A 102 -4.70 19.68 -5.55
CA TYR A 102 -3.93 18.47 -5.33
C TYR A 102 -2.79 18.74 -4.34
N HIS A 103 -2.59 17.85 -3.39
CA HIS A 103 -1.49 17.85 -2.43
C HIS A 103 -0.27 17.16 -3.04
N ARG A 104 0.90 17.77 -2.91
CA ARG A 104 2.17 17.19 -3.38
C ARG A 104 3.05 16.87 -2.18
N GLU A 105 3.39 15.59 -2.04
CA GLU A 105 4.46 15.14 -1.15
C GLU A 105 5.76 14.92 -1.93
N LYS A 106 6.89 14.90 -1.20
CA LYS A 106 8.25 14.94 -1.79
C LYS A 106 8.55 13.82 -2.81
N HIS A 107 7.83 12.70 -2.75
CA HIS A 107 8.09 11.50 -3.57
C HIS A 107 6.84 10.85 -4.17
N THR A 108 5.66 11.45 -4.02
CA THR A 108 4.37 10.83 -4.34
C THR A 108 3.56 11.69 -5.30
N SER A 109 2.81 11.01 -6.17
CA SER A 109 1.88 11.58 -7.14
C SER A 109 0.94 12.60 -6.48
N ALA A 110 0.52 13.61 -7.24
CA ALA A 110 -0.40 14.64 -6.76
C ALA A 110 -1.75 13.99 -6.36
N ILE A 111 -2.16 14.12 -5.09
CA ILE A 111 -3.40 13.51 -4.55
C ILE A 111 -4.45 14.59 -4.34
N ARG A 112 -5.71 14.34 -4.71
CA ARG A 112 -6.78 15.35 -4.61
C ARG A 112 -7.02 15.77 -3.15
N VAL A 113 -7.01 17.07 -2.89
CA VAL A 113 -7.45 17.68 -1.63
C VAL A 113 -8.97 17.72 -1.58
N VAL A 114 -9.52 17.28 -0.45
CA VAL A 114 -10.95 17.10 -0.27
C VAL A 114 -11.49 18.06 0.78
N ASP A 115 -12.63 18.68 0.47
CA ASP A 115 -13.38 19.51 1.44
C ASP A 115 -14.16 18.63 2.42
N LYS A 116 -14.45 19.17 3.60
CA LYS A 116 -15.09 18.43 4.70
C LYS A 116 -16.40 17.77 4.31
N ASP A 117 -17.18 18.42 3.45
CA ASP A 117 -18.47 17.92 2.99
C ASP A 117 -18.35 16.60 2.20
N HIS A 118 -17.21 16.40 1.53
CA HIS A 118 -16.96 15.23 0.69
C HIS A 118 -16.20 14.11 1.42
N ILE A 119 -15.60 14.38 2.58
CA ILE A 119 -14.85 13.37 3.35
C ILE A 119 -15.76 12.17 3.69
N SER A 120 -16.97 12.45 4.17
CA SER A 120 -17.94 11.41 4.55
C SER A 120 -18.29 10.48 3.38
N LEU A 121 -18.45 11.04 2.18
CA LEU A 121 -18.75 10.28 0.96
C LEU A 121 -17.59 9.37 0.56
N ILE A 122 -16.36 9.86 0.68
CA ILE A 122 -15.15 9.08 0.38
C ILE A 122 -15.01 7.93 1.38
N LEU A 123 -15.17 8.21 2.66
CA LEU A 123 -15.12 7.18 3.71
C LEU A 123 -16.16 6.09 3.45
N GLN A 124 -17.39 6.48 3.09
CA GLN A 124 -18.46 5.55 2.74
C GLN A 124 -18.11 4.71 1.50
N GLU A 125 -17.64 5.34 0.42
CA GLU A 125 -17.32 4.64 -0.84
C GLU A 125 -16.20 3.62 -0.66
N PHE A 126 -15.12 3.97 0.05
CA PHE A 126 -14.00 3.07 0.24
C PHE A 126 -14.27 1.99 1.30
N HIS A 127 -15.07 2.31 2.34
CA HIS A 127 -15.33 1.39 3.45
C HIS A 127 -16.54 0.48 3.24
N ASP A 128 -17.71 1.07 2.96
CA ASP A 128 -19.01 0.38 2.97
C ASP A 128 -19.22 -0.49 1.73
N CYS A 129 -18.40 -0.24 0.71
CA CYS A 129 -18.27 -1.07 -0.47
C CYS A 129 -17.95 -2.54 -0.09
N PRO A 130 -18.85 -3.51 -0.40
CA PRO A 130 -18.72 -4.90 0.04
C PRO A 130 -17.43 -5.62 -0.39
N TYR A 131 -16.81 -5.16 -1.47
CA TYR A 131 -15.61 -5.77 -2.07
C TYR A 131 -14.30 -5.09 -1.66
N MET A 132 -14.35 -3.95 -0.96
CA MET A 132 -13.15 -3.17 -0.61
C MET A 132 -12.90 -3.16 0.90
N GLY A 133 -13.58 -2.29 1.65
CA GLY A 133 -13.06 -1.86 2.94
C GLY A 133 -13.48 -2.67 4.16
N HIS A 134 -14.66 -3.31 4.15
CA HIS A 134 -15.07 -4.17 5.27
C HIS A 134 -14.13 -5.36 5.51
N MET A 135 -13.42 -5.81 4.46
CA MET A 135 -12.52 -6.96 4.51
C MET A 135 -11.18 -6.66 5.21
N CYS A 136 -10.69 -5.42 5.12
CA CYS A 136 -9.38 -5.04 5.62
C CYS A 136 -9.24 -3.52 5.78
N GLU A 137 -8.87 -3.08 7.00
CA GLU A 137 -8.58 -1.67 7.30
C GLU A 137 -7.43 -1.13 6.44
N ASP A 138 -6.34 -1.90 6.29
CA ASP A 138 -5.16 -1.49 5.51
C ASP A 138 -5.51 -1.26 4.03
N ARG A 139 -6.39 -2.11 3.47
CA ARG A 139 -6.88 -1.93 2.08
C ARG A 139 -7.69 -0.63 1.95
N THR A 140 -8.48 -0.28 2.96
CA THR A 140 -9.25 0.97 2.96
C THR A 140 -8.30 2.17 3.02
N LYS A 141 -7.26 2.10 3.85
CA LYS A 141 -6.20 3.13 3.96
C LYS A 141 -5.47 3.34 2.64
N GLU A 142 -5.08 2.26 1.97
CA GLU A 142 -4.38 2.32 0.68
C GLU A 142 -5.26 2.92 -0.43
N GLY A 143 -6.54 2.56 -0.47
CA GLY A 143 -7.50 3.13 -1.42
C GLY A 143 -7.70 4.64 -1.23
N VAL A 144 -7.84 5.08 0.03
CA VAL A 144 -7.95 6.51 0.34
C VAL A 144 -6.64 7.23 0.02
N ALA A 145 -5.50 6.72 0.47
CA ALA A 145 -4.17 7.34 0.26
C ALA A 145 -3.82 7.54 -1.22
N SER A 146 -4.31 6.66 -2.10
CA SER A 146 -4.07 6.78 -3.55
C SER A 146 -5.01 7.75 -4.25
N THR A 147 -6.13 8.14 -3.64
CA THR A 147 -7.21 8.88 -4.31
C THR A 147 -7.42 10.28 -3.72
N ALA A 148 -7.33 10.42 -2.39
CA ALA A 148 -7.74 11.62 -1.68
C ALA A 148 -6.85 11.90 -0.46
N TRP A 149 -6.68 13.19 -0.16
CA TRP A 149 -5.89 13.66 0.97
C TRP A 149 -6.60 14.80 1.70
N TRP A 150 -6.56 14.76 3.02
CA TRP A 150 -6.98 15.85 3.90
C TRP A 150 -6.19 15.79 5.22
N PRO A 151 -6.18 16.86 6.04
CA PRO A 151 -5.44 16.87 7.28
C PRO A 151 -6.02 15.81 8.22
N LYS A 152 -5.15 14.97 8.80
CA LYS A 152 -5.55 13.87 9.71
C LYS A 152 -6.45 12.80 9.07
N TRP A 153 -6.39 12.61 7.75
CA TRP A 153 -7.19 11.62 7.05
C TRP A 153 -7.09 10.20 7.62
N GLU A 154 -5.89 9.77 8.05
CA GLU A 154 -5.69 8.45 8.66
C GLU A 154 -6.45 8.29 9.98
N GLN A 155 -6.47 9.36 10.79
CA GLN A 155 -7.16 9.35 12.09
C GLN A 155 -8.67 9.29 11.87
N GLU A 156 -9.21 10.15 11.01
CA GLU A 156 -10.64 10.19 10.71
C GLU A 156 -11.14 8.88 10.07
N LEU A 157 -10.34 8.28 9.18
CA LEU A 157 -10.63 6.96 8.61
C LEU A 157 -10.66 5.87 9.68
N SER A 158 -9.68 5.87 10.58
CA SER A 158 -9.63 4.89 11.68
C SER A 158 -10.82 5.06 12.63
N GLU A 159 -11.20 6.29 12.95
CA GLU A 159 -12.39 6.60 13.75
C GLU A 159 -13.66 6.11 13.04
N TYR A 160 -13.80 6.36 11.74
CA TYR A 160 -14.93 5.88 10.94
C TYR A 160 -15.05 4.35 10.94
N ILE A 161 -13.97 3.62 10.66
CA ILE A 161 -13.95 2.15 10.68
C ILE A 161 -14.30 1.62 12.08
N ASN A 162 -13.83 2.30 13.13
CA ASN A 162 -14.15 1.92 14.51
C ASN A 162 -15.63 2.12 14.86
N THR A 163 -16.40 2.93 14.13
CA THR A 163 -17.85 3.05 14.30
C THR A 163 -18.65 1.96 13.56
N CYS A 164 -18.03 1.21 12.66
CA CYS A 164 -18.70 0.23 11.82
C CYS A 164 -19.03 -1.08 12.58
N GLU A 165 -20.31 -1.36 12.77
CA GLU A 165 -20.80 -2.56 13.47
C GLU A 165 -20.34 -3.87 12.80
N ARG A 166 -20.30 -3.92 11.45
CA ARG A 166 -19.86 -5.11 10.71
C ARG A 166 -18.39 -5.42 10.98
N CYS A 167 -17.54 -4.39 10.95
CA CYS A 167 -16.12 -4.55 11.23
C CYS A 167 -15.86 -4.88 12.70
N GLN A 168 -16.63 -4.31 13.63
CA GLN A 168 -16.53 -4.67 15.05
C GLN A 168 -16.91 -6.14 15.32
N LYS A 169 -17.96 -6.65 14.65
CA LYS A 169 -18.38 -8.06 14.77
C LYS A 169 -17.38 -9.01 14.14
N ALA A 170 -16.85 -8.68 12.95
CA ALA A 170 -15.87 -9.50 12.24
C ALA A 170 -14.51 -9.51 12.94
N ASN A 171 -14.01 -8.33 13.35
CA ASN A 171 -12.78 -8.16 14.10
C ASN A 171 -13.05 -8.19 15.60
N SER A 172 -13.85 -9.15 16.06
CA SER A 172 -13.98 -9.39 17.49
C SER A 172 -12.55 -9.53 18.04
N LYS A 173 -12.17 -8.64 18.96
CA LYS A 173 -10.85 -8.68 19.59
C LYS A 173 -10.76 -10.04 20.27
N HIS A 174 -10.07 -10.98 19.63
CA HIS A 174 -9.82 -12.30 20.21
C HIS A 174 -9.23 -12.06 21.60
N GLY A 175 -10.04 -12.40 22.60
CA GLY A 175 -9.98 -11.80 23.92
C GLY A 175 -8.69 -12.10 24.65
N LYS A 176 -8.26 -11.11 25.45
CA LYS A 176 -7.06 -11.09 26.31
C LYS A 176 -5.76 -11.27 25.54
N LYS A 177 -4.72 -10.52 25.96
CA LYS A 177 -3.34 -10.90 25.61
C LYS A 177 -3.20 -12.36 25.97
N TYR A 178 -2.81 -13.20 25.02
CA TYR A 178 -2.39 -14.57 25.32
C TYR A 178 -1.50 -14.49 26.55
N GLY A 179 -1.83 -15.27 27.59
CA GLY A 179 -1.00 -15.30 28.80
C GLY A 179 0.45 -15.59 28.43
N LEU A 180 1.39 -15.28 29.33
CA LEU A 180 2.77 -15.71 29.14
C LEU A 180 2.77 -17.22 28.87
N LEU A 181 3.43 -17.64 27.78
CA LEU A 181 3.64 -19.06 27.51
C LEU A 181 4.31 -19.66 28.73
N GLN A 182 3.64 -20.62 29.38
CA GLN A 182 4.21 -21.29 30.53
C GLN A 182 5.38 -22.15 30.07
N HIS A 183 6.53 -21.98 30.70
CA HIS A 183 7.67 -22.85 30.47
C HIS A 183 7.32 -24.25 30.98
N VAL A 184 7.32 -25.24 30.08
CA VAL A 184 7.16 -26.63 30.47
C VAL A 184 8.55 -27.20 30.74
N GLU A 185 8.78 -27.76 31.93
CA GLU A 185 10.06 -28.34 32.33
C GLU A 185 10.58 -29.34 31.29
N GLU A 186 11.91 -29.33 31.09
CA GLU A 186 12.55 -30.29 30.21
C GLU A 186 12.69 -31.64 30.95
N PRO A 187 12.27 -32.76 30.31
CA PRO A 187 12.46 -34.08 30.90
C PRO A 187 13.96 -34.36 31.08
N LYS A 188 14.31 -35.15 32.10
CA LYS A 188 15.69 -35.56 32.39
C LYS A 188 16.02 -36.94 31.84
N HIS A 189 14.99 -37.75 31.58
CA HIS A 189 15.14 -39.12 31.10
C HIS A 189 14.22 -39.41 29.91
N PRO A 190 14.58 -40.36 29.01
CA PRO A 190 13.69 -40.83 27.96
C PRO A 190 12.35 -41.31 28.54
N TRP A 191 11.25 -41.01 27.83
CA TRP A 191 9.88 -41.44 28.17
C TRP A 191 9.26 -40.78 29.41
N GLU A 192 9.90 -39.78 30.00
CA GLU A 192 9.37 -39.02 31.14
C GLU A 192 8.25 -38.05 30.72
N THR A 193 8.34 -37.49 29.50
CA THR A 193 7.31 -36.62 28.93
C THR A 193 7.06 -37.00 27.48
N ILE A 194 5.81 -37.32 27.18
CA ILE A 194 5.38 -37.76 25.85
C ILE A 194 4.37 -36.76 25.31
N ASN A 195 4.58 -36.31 24.08
CA ASN A 195 3.59 -35.55 23.34
C ASN A 195 2.84 -36.50 22.40
N MET A 196 1.52 -36.41 22.39
CA MET A 196 0.66 -37.22 21.55
C MET A 196 -0.20 -36.30 20.68
N ASP A 197 -0.19 -36.53 19.38
CA ASP A 197 -1.05 -35.80 18.44
C ASP A 197 -1.66 -36.78 17.43
N ARG A 198 -2.87 -36.48 16.94
CA ARG A 198 -3.55 -37.30 15.95
C ARG A 198 -3.72 -36.50 14.66
N VAL A 199 -3.05 -36.93 13.61
CA VAL A 199 -3.25 -36.39 12.27
C VAL A 199 -4.46 -37.08 11.65
N LYS A 200 -5.53 -36.32 11.41
CA LYS A 200 -6.78 -36.79 10.77
C LYS A 200 -6.83 -36.36 9.29
N GLY A 201 -7.70 -37.00 8.51
CA GLY A 201 -7.95 -36.61 7.11
C GLY A 201 -6.88 -37.12 6.14
N LEU A 202 -6.17 -38.19 6.50
CA LEU A 202 -5.25 -38.87 5.60
C LEU A 202 -6.05 -39.68 4.57
N VAL A 203 -5.52 -39.77 3.35
CA VAL A 203 -6.08 -40.67 2.33
C VAL A 203 -6.02 -42.10 2.87
N PRO A 204 -7.12 -42.88 2.82
CA PRO A 204 -7.15 -44.25 3.30
C PRO A 204 -6.02 -45.07 2.68
N GLY A 205 -5.21 -45.70 3.53
CA GLY A 205 -4.07 -46.50 3.12
C GLY A 205 -4.01 -47.86 3.81
N ALA A 206 -3.17 -48.75 3.26
CA ALA A 206 -3.05 -50.17 3.65
C ALA A 206 -4.31 -51.02 3.37
N LYS A 207 -4.26 -52.32 3.69
CA LYS A 207 -5.41 -53.24 3.49
C LYS A 207 -6.57 -52.90 4.43
N GLU A 208 -6.23 -52.28 5.55
CA GLU A 208 -7.08 -51.96 6.68
C GLU A 208 -7.76 -50.59 6.52
N ASN A 209 -7.44 -49.79 5.49
CA ASN A 209 -8.02 -48.47 5.20
C ASN A 209 -7.89 -47.46 6.35
N TYR A 210 -6.72 -47.38 6.98
CA TYR A 210 -6.45 -46.36 8.00
C TYR A 210 -6.46 -44.96 7.38
N ASN A 211 -7.13 -44.01 8.03
CA ASN A 211 -7.34 -42.63 7.57
C ASN A 211 -6.89 -41.57 8.60
N ALA A 212 -6.19 -42.02 9.64
CA ALA A 212 -5.56 -41.19 10.65
C ALA A 212 -4.24 -41.82 11.14
N CYS A 213 -3.43 -41.03 11.81
CA CYS A 213 -2.18 -41.47 12.42
C CYS A 213 -2.03 -40.85 13.81
N LEU A 214 -1.79 -41.69 14.82
CA LEU A 214 -1.40 -41.25 16.15
C LEU A 214 0.13 -41.12 16.19
N ILE A 215 0.60 -39.90 16.40
CA ILE A 215 2.00 -39.53 16.54
C ILE A 215 2.32 -39.46 18.02
N ILE A 216 3.31 -40.24 18.46
CA ILE A 216 3.81 -40.28 19.83
C ILE A 216 5.26 -39.84 19.80
N VAL A 217 5.58 -38.71 20.43
CA VAL A 217 6.93 -38.15 20.48
C VAL A 217 7.43 -38.10 21.91
N ASP A 218 8.56 -38.78 22.17
CA ASP A 218 9.30 -38.59 23.42
C ASP A 218 10.00 -37.23 23.40
N ARG A 219 9.70 -36.38 24.37
CA ARG A 219 10.22 -35.01 24.43
C ARG A 219 11.72 -34.97 24.73
N PHE A 220 12.27 -35.97 25.44
CA PHE A 220 13.69 -36.03 25.75
C PHE A 220 14.51 -36.42 24.53
N SER A 221 14.31 -37.63 24.00
CA SER A 221 15.09 -38.17 22.88
C SER A 221 14.70 -37.62 21.51
N LYS A 222 13.56 -36.91 21.41
CA LYS A 222 12.92 -36.51 20.15
C LYS A 222 12.55 -37.69 19.25
N SER A 223 12.56 -38.92 19.77
CA SER A 223 12.11 -40.09 19.03
C SER A 223 10.60 -40.06 18.83
N MET A 224 10.18 -40.41 17.62
CA MET A 224 8.78 -40.43 17.22
C MET A 224 8.36 -41.86 16.86
N ARG A 225 7.15 -42.23 17.25
CA ARG A 225 6.44 -43.42 16.77
C ARG A 225 5.10 -43.01 16.17
N CYS A 226 4.81 -43.53 14.98
CA CYS A 226 3.56 -43.31 14.27
C CYS A 226 2.74 -44.61 14.30
N LEU A 227 1.52 -44.55 14.82
CA LEU A 227 0.60 -45.67 14.87
C LEU A 227 -0.58 -45.38 13.94
N PRO A 228 -0.80 -46.20 12.89
CA PRO A 228 -1.93 -46.00 11.99
C PRO A 228 -3.24 -46.28 12.75
N CYS A 229 -4.25 -45.45 12.52
CA CYS A 229 -5.55 -45.57 13.18
C CYS A 229 -6.70 -45.07 12.29
N HIS A 230 -7.93 -45.25 12.79
CA HIS A 230 -9.12 -44.67 12.17
C HIS A 230 -9.45 -43.33 12.83
N LYS A 231 -10.05 -42.42 12.07
CA LYS A 231 -10.71 -41.26 12.62
C LYS A 231 -11.81 -41.75 13.57
N GLU A 232 -11.79 -41.27 14.81
CA GLU A 232 -12.97 -41.31 15.67
C GLU A 232 -13.85 -40.11 15.26
N ASP A 233 -15.15 -40.37 15.07
CA ASP A 233 -16.17 -39.38 14.71
C ASP A 233 -16.37 -38.33 15.81
#